data_AF-A0A073CA80-F1
#
_entry.id   AF-A0A073CA80-F1
#
_cell.length_a   1.000
_cell.length_b   1.000
_cell.length_c   1.000
_cell.angle_alpha   90.00
_cell.angle_beta   90.00
_cell.angle_gamma   90.00
#
_symmetry.space_group_name_H-M   'P 1'
#
loop_
_entity.id
_entity.type
_entity.pdbx_description
1 polymer ?
#
loop_
_entity_poly.entity_id
_entity_poly.type
_entity_poly.pdbx_seq_one_letter_code
_entity_poly.pdbx_strand_id
1 'polypeptide(L)'
;MKTLKIVNYQKHAIAQVNWESPDKLTVQIFDPASEIELNAIIERSKQTGIPYRTGGEKDANLMIDEQQAIGPNHENFLEALSGIIGQLKFGGQRVFGLIQQ
;
A
#
# COMPACT_ATOMS: atom_id res chain seq x y z
N MET A 1 -12.35 9.51 -3.15
CA MET A 1 -11.20 8.95 -3.89
C MET A 1 -10.04 8.92 -2.90
N LYS A 2 -9.28 7.82 -2.79
CA LYS A 2 -8.08 7.80 -1.93
C LYS A 2 -6.84 7.75 -2.83
N THR A 3 -5.80 8.46 -2.47
CA THR A 3 -4.54 8.46 -3.22
C THR A 3 -3.40 8.09 -2.29
N LEU A 4 -2.55 7.14 -2.70
CA LEU A 4 -1.29 6.83 -2.05
C LEU A 4 -0.16 7.47 -2.86
N LYS A 5 0.48 8.50 -2.31
CA LYS A 5 1.73 9.05 -2.85
C LYS A 5 2.91 8.30 -2.26
N ILE A 6 3.81 7.85 -3.12
CA ILE A 6 5.04 7.16 -2.72
C ILE A 6 6.17 8.15 -2.92
N VAL A 7 6.85 8.50 -1.83
CA VAL A 7 7.90 9.53 -1.84
C VAL A 7 9.19 9.00 -1.23
N ASN A 8 10.33 9.56 -1.61
CA ASN A 8 11.60 9.32 -0.93
C ASN A 8 11.79 10.25 0.29
N TYR A 9 12.95 10.17 0.95
CA TYR A 9 13.26 11.01 2.12
C TYR A 9 13.26 12.52 1.82
N GLN A 10 13.52 12.91 0.57
CA GLN A 10 13.50 14.31 0.11
C GLN A 10 12.09 14.79 -0.22
N LYS A 11 11.06 13.94 -0.03
CA LYS A 11 9.68 14.18 -0.45
C LYS A 11 9.51 14.26 -1.98
N HIS A 12 10.48 13.77 -2.75
CA HIS A 12 10.30 13.63 -4.19
C HIS A 12 9.33 12.49 -4.47
N ALA A 13 8.37 12.75 -5.36
CA ALA A 13 7.39 11.77 -5.77
C ALA A 13 8.06 10.69 -6.64
N ILE A 14 7.95 9.44 -6.20
CA ILE A 14 8.44 8.25 -6.90
C ILE A 14 7.29 7.64 -7.70
N ALA A 15 6.12 7.53 -7.09
CA ALA A 15 4.91 7.04 -7.72
C ALA A 15 3.64 7.54 -7.01
N GLN A 16 2.50 7.36 -7.66
CA GLN A 16 1.18 7.65 -7.12
C GLN A 16 0.22 6.53 -7.51
N VAL A 17 -0.51 6.02 -6.52
CA VAL A 17 -1.58 5.04 -6.71
C VAL A 17 -2.90 5.74 -6.40
N ASN A 18 -3.72 5.94 -7.41
CA ASN A 18 -5.07 6.48 -7.27
C ASN A 18 -6.05 5.32 -7.15
N TRP A 19 -6.89 5.39 -6.12
CA TRP A 19 -7.87 4.37 -5.85
C TRP A 19 -9.30 4.93 -5.89
N GLU A 20 -10.01 4.46 -6.90
CA GLU A 20 -11.41 4.67 -7.17
C GLU A 20 -12.13 3.34 -6.87
N SER A 21 -12.23 3.03 -5.57
CA SER A 21 -12.93 1.84 -5.07
C SER A 21 -14.34 1.72 -5.65
N PRO A 22 -14.84 0.51 -5.97
CA PRO A 22 -14.14 -0.77 -5.91
C PRO A 22 -13.36 -1.13 -7.19
N ASP A 23 -13.57 -0.39 -8.27
CA ASP A 23 -13.35 -0.95 -9.61
C ASP A 23 -12.06 -0.48 -10.29
N LYS A 24 -11.41 0.56 -9.76
CA LYS A 24 -10.31 1.20 -10.47
C LYS A 24 -9.15 1.59 -9.58
N LEU A 25 -7.98 1.04 -9.92
CA LEU A 25 -6.69 1.39 -9.35
C LEU A 25 -5.76 1.82 -10.48
N THR A 26 -5.37 3.09 -10.47
CA THR A 26 -4.46 3.66 -11.47
C THR A 26 -3.12 3.96 -10.83
N VAL A 27 -2.04 3.50 -11.46
CA VAL A 27 -0.67 3.70 -10.99
C VAL A 27 0.04 4.66 -11.94
N GLN A 28 0.69 5.67 -11.39
CA GLN A 28 1.57 6.59 -12.10
C GLN A 28 2.95 6.49 -11.47
N ILE A 29 3.98 6.21 -12.27
CA ILE A 29 5.36 6.09 -11.81
C ILE A 29 6.13 7.27 -12.38
N PHE A 30 6.80 8.02 -11.52
CA PHE A 30 7.55 9.22 -11.87
C PHE A 30 9.06 8.98 -11.92
N ASP A 31 9.54 7.98 -11.17
CA ASP A 31 10.95 7.57 -11.16
C ASP A 31 11.13 6.22 -11.89
N PRO A 32 11.75 6.23 -13.10
CA PRO A 32 12.00 5.01 -13.86
C PRO A 32 12.87 3.98 -13.13
N ALA A 33 13.77 4.43 -12.23
CA ALA A 33 14.64 3.53 -11.48
C ALA A 33 13.86 2.64 -10.50
N SER A 34 12.68 3.09 -10.08
CA SER A 34 11.80 2.40 -9.14
C SER A 34 10.69 1.61 -9.84
N GLU A 35 10.57 1.72 -11.17
CA GLU A 35 9.42 1.23 -11.93
C GLU A 35 9.22 -0.29 -11.83
N ILE A 36 10.29 -1.06 -12.06
CA ILE A 36 10.23 -2.53 -12.08
C ILE A 36 9.80 -3.07 -10.72
N GLU A 37 10.43 -2.60 -9.65
CA GLU A 37 10.16 -3.07 -8.29
C GLU A 37 8.75 -2.67 -7.82
N LEU A 38 8.33 -1.42 -8.08
CA LEU A 38 6.99 -0.94 -7.73
C LEU A 38 5.88 -1.69 -8.47
N ASN A 39 6.03 -1.88 -9.78
CA ASN A 39 5.06 -2.64 -10.57
C ASN A 39 4.96 -4.09 -10.07
N ALA A 40 6.09 -4.74 -9.78
CA ALA A 40 6.08 -6.11 -9.25
C ALA A 40 5.32 -6.22 -7.92
N ILE A 41 5.50 -5.26 -7.01
CA ILE A 41 4.80 -5.23 -5.71
C ILE A 41 3.31 -5.01 -5.90
N ILE A 42 2.93 -4.05 -6.75
CA ILE A 42 1.52 -3.73 -6.99
C ILE A 42 0.82 -4.91 -7.66
N GLU A 43 1.41 -5.52 -8.69
CA GLU A 43 0.84 -6.69 -9.37
C GLU A 43 0.72 -7.89 -8.43
N ARG A 44 1.75 -8.17 -7.62
CA ARG A 44 1.66 -9.22 -6.60
C ARG A 44 0.56 -8.95 -5.58
N SER A 45 0.42 -7.69 -5.14
CA SER A 45 -0.61 -7.28 -4.17
C SER A 45 -2.02 -7.42 -4.74
N LYS A 46 -2.21 -7.16 -6.04
CA LYS A 46 -3.49 -7.40 -6.74
C LYS A 46 -3.83 -8.89 -6.80
N GLN A 47 -2.84 -9.74 -7.11
CA GLN A 47 -3.04 -11.18 -7.30
C GLN A 47 -3.24 -11.94 -6.00
N THR A 48 -2.43 -11.65 -4.98
CA THR A 48 -2.37 -12.44 -3.75
C THR A 48 -3.02 -11.77 -2.55
N GLY A 49 -3.43 -10.51 -2.69
CA GLY A 49 -3.83 -9.67 -1.59
C GLY A 49 -2.64 -9.27 -0.70
N ILE A 50 -2.88 -8.31 0.17
CA ILE A 50 -1.91 -7.86 1.17
C ILE A 50 -2.36 -8.40 2.52
N PRO A 51 -1.48 -9.07 3.28
CA PRO A 51 -1.80 -9.46 4.65
C PRO A 51 -2.07 -8.19 5.47
N TYR A 52 -3.29 -8.08 5.98
CA TYR A 52 -3.74 -6.98 6.81
C TYR A 52 -4.23 -7.57 8.13
N ARG A 53 -3.68 -7.05 9.23
CA ARG A 53 -4.07 -7.46 10.58
C ARG A 53 -5.18 -6.55 11.07
N THR A 54 -6.30 -7.15 11.42
CA THR A 54 -7.39 -6.51 12.10
C THR A 54 -7.46 -7.09 13.50
N GLY A 55 -7.26 -6.24 14.51
CA GLY A 55 -7.35 -6.61 15.90
C GLY A 55 -8.42 -5.79 16.58
N GLY A 56 -9.28 -6.45 17.35
CA GLY A 56 -10.35 -5.80 18.10
C GLY A 56 -10.58 -6.49 19.43
N GLU A 57 -10.98 -5.71 20.42
CA GLU A 57 -11.45 -6.24 21.69
C GLU A 57 -12.82 -6.87 21.45
N LYS A 58 -12.92 -8.20 21.58
CA LYS A 58 -14.19 -8.93 21.42
C LYS A 58 -14.90 -9.12 22.76
N ASP A 59 -14.12 -9.16 23.84
CA ASP A 59 -14.54 -9.17 25.24
C ASP A 59 -13.40 -8.56 26.10
N ALA A 60 -13.71 -8.07 27.30
CA ALA A 60 -12.81 -7.32 28.20
C ALA A 60 -11.47 -7.99 28.58
N ASN A 61 -11.21 -9.22 28.12
CA ASN A 61 -9.95 -9.95 28.31
C ASN A 61 -9.48 -10.70 27.05
N LEU A 62 -10.14 -10.56 25.90
CA LEU A 62 -9.82 -11.33 24.70
C LEU A 62 -9.66 -10.40 23.49
N MET A 63 -8.40 -10.26 23.09
CA MET A 63 -7.99 -9.56 21.88
C MET A 63 -7.84 -10.60 20.77
N ILE A 64 -8.64 -10.50 19.72
CA ILE A 64 -8.47 -11.38 18.55
C ILE A 64 -7.53 -10.68 17.58
N ASP A 65 -6.45 -11.35 17.19
CA ASP A 65 -5.60 -10.97 16.05
C ASP A 65 -6.10 -11.75 14.83
N GLU A 66 -6.86 -11.08 13.95
CA GLU A 66 -7.30 -11.66 12.69
C GLU A 66 -6.38 -11.18 11.58
N GLN A 67 -5.81 -12.12 10.83
CA GLN A 67 -5.01 -11.80 9.64
C GLN A 67 -5.76 -12.27 8.40
N GLN A 68 -6.09 -11.31 7.53
CA GLN A 68 -6.71 -11.60 6.24
C GLN A 68 -5.89 -11.01 5.10
N ALA A 69 -5.90 -11.68 3.93
CA ALA A 69 -5.33 -11.12 2.72
C ALA A 69 -6.38 -10.22 2.05
N ILE A 70 -6.10 -8.93 1.95
CA ILE A 70 -7.03 -7.95 1.37
C ILE A 70 -6.59 -7.55 -0.04
N GLY A 71 -7.53 -7.59 -0.98
CA GLY A 71 -7.31 -7.19 -2.37
C GLY A 71 -7.63 -5.71 -2.63
N PRO A 72 -7.46 -5.25 -3.90
CA PRO A 72 -7.72 -3.87 -4.31
C PRO A 72 -9.12 -3.36 -4.04
N ASN A 73 -10.10 -4.23 -3.80
CA ASN A 73 -11.50 -3.84 -3.57
C ASN A 73 -11.78 -3.55 -2.08
N HIS A 74 -10.79 -3.73 -1.19
CA HIS A 74 -10.95 -3.51 0.25
C HIS A 74 -10.56 -2.07 0.66
N GLU A 75 -11.35 -1.43 1.53
CA GLU A 75 -11.15 -0.04 2.02
C GLU A 75 -9.78 0.32 2.59
N ASN A 76 -9.04 -0.70 3.06
CA ASN A 76 -7.73 -0.56 3.70
C ASN A 76 -6.60 -1.02 2.78
N PHE A 77 -6.88 -1.32 1.51
CA PHE A 77 -5.87 -1.78 0.56
C PHE A 77 -4.70 -0.80 0.43
N LEU A 78 -4.99 0.50 0.28
CA LEU A 78 -3.94 1.52 0.21
C LEU A 78 -3.16 1.66 1.53
N GLU A 79 -3.80 1.41 2.67
CA GLU A 79 -3.13 1.41 3.97
C GLU A 79 -2.16 0.24 4.09
N ALA A 80 -2.62 -0.96 3.75
CA ALA A 80 -1.81 -2.15 3.74
C ALA A 80 -0.63 -2.02 2.74
N LEU A 81 -0.88 -1.45 1.55
CA LEU A 81 0.14 -1.16 0.56
C LEU A 81 1.16 -0.12 1.05
N SER A 82 0.70 0.94 1.72
CA SER A 82 1.57 1.92 2.38
C SER A 82 2.50 1.26 3.40
N GLY A 83 1.97 0.33 4.20
CA GLY A 83 2.72 -0.44 5.19
C GLY A 83 3.84 -1.29 4.57
N ILE A 84 3.56 -1.99 3.47
CA ILE A 84 4.59 -2.73 2.71
C ILE A 84 5.67 -1.78 2.19
N ILE A 85 5.25 -0.70 1.53
CA ILE A 85 6.17 0.24 0.88
C ILE A 85 7.13 0.86 1.90
N GLY A 86 6.65 1.22 3.09
CA GLY A 86 7.48 1.79 4.16
C GLY A 86 8.58 0.86 4.68
N GLN A 87 8.51 -0.44 4.40
CA GLN A 87 9.52 -1.44 4.79
C GLN A 87 10.59 -1.65 3.72
N LEU A 88 10.41 -1.08 2.52
CA LEU A 88 11.25 -1.35 1.36
C LEU A 88 12.22 -0.21 1.05
N LYS A 89 13.16 -0.52 0.16
CA LYS A 89 14.02 0.46 -0.49
C LYS A 89 13.87 0.32 -1.99
N PHE A 90 13.68 1.43 -2.69
CA PHE A 90 13.73 1.50 -4.15
C PHE A 90 15.00 2.25 -4.56
N GLY A 91 15.79 1.69 -5.47
CA GLY A 91 17.06 2.31 -5.88
C GLY A 91 18.03 2.60 -4.73
N GLY A 92 18.00 1.80 -3.66
CA GLY A 92 18.81 1.98 -2.45
C GLY A 92 18.29 3.03 -1.45
N GLN A 93 17.20 3.73 -1.77
CA GLN A 93 16.61 4.77 -0.92
C GLN A 93 15.37 4.24 -0.19
N ARG A 94 15.19 4.64 1.07
CA ARG A 94 13.91 4.43 1.76
C ARG A 94 12.82 5.27 1.12
N VAL A 95 11.64 4.67 1.03
CA VAL A 95 10.44 5.35 0.57
C VAL A 95 9.31 5.24 1.58
N PHE A 96 8.32 6.10 1.40
CA PHE A 96 7.21 6.26 2.33
C PHE A 96 5.91 6.38 1.54
N GLY A 97 4.88 5.69 2.01
CA GLY A 97 3.52 5.85 1.54
C GLY A 97 2.78 6.94 2.32
N LEU A 98 2.26 7.94 1.60
CA LEU A 98 1.46 9.03 2.14
C LEU A 98 0.04 8.93 1.57
N ILE A 99 -0.92 8.60 2.43
CA ILE A 99 -2.33 8.52 2.05
C ILE A 99 -2.94 9.92 2.10
N GLN A 100 -3.62 10.30 1.01
CA GLN A 100 -4.37 11.54 0.88
C GLN A 100 -5.83 11.19 0.59
N GLN A 101 -6.76 11.91 1.24
CA GLN A 101 -8.22 11.76 1.09
C GLN A 101 -8.79 12.91 0.27
#